data_AF-A0A6P0Z8E4-F1
#
_entry.id   AF-A0A6P0Z8E4-F1
#
_cell.length_a   1.000
_cell.length_b   1.000
_cell.length_c   1.000
_cell.angle_alpha   90.00
_cell.angle_beta   90.00
_cell.angle_gamma   90.00
#
_symmetry.space_group_name_H-M   'P 1'
#
loop_
_entity.id
_entity.type
_entity.pdbx_description
1 polymer ?
#
loop_
_entity_poly.entity_id
_entity_poly.type
_entity_poly.pdbx_seq_one_letter_code
_entity_poly.pdbx_strand_id
1 'polypeptide(L)'
;SGQRYDFNAPPLKPKEEFTAITTRLLEREGYYREYELSEEFLRELQTVVELAQTHDIELKLFISPTHATLMESLWMKGLSPQYEDWKRAVVAIAPVWDFSGYNSITTEPLSKRMENYVDTSHYSSAVGDLILSQILDGDSSSELPDDFGVWLTPNTLESHFDQIAMERAQWLQTSAQELEFVYQPSY
;
A
#
# COMPACT_ATOMS: atom_id res chain seq x y z
N SER A 1 12.78 7.19 14.68
CA SER A 1 13.82 7.78 13.82
C SER A 1 13.66 7.22 12.41
N GLY A 2 13.12 8.02 11.47
CA GLY A 2 13.01 7.61 10.08
C GLY A 2 14.38 7.67 9.40
N GLN A 3 14.76 6.62 8.68
CA GLN A 3 15.91 6.73 7.77
C GLN A 3 15.51 7.65 6.62
N ARG A 4 16.32 8.68 6.36
CA ARG A 4 16.22 9.46 5.13
C ARG A 4 16.84 8.63 4.01
N TYR A 5 16.04 8.26 3.02
CA TYR A 5 16.55 7.70 1.78
C TYR A 5 17.35 8.78 1.06
N ASP A 6 18.59 8.46 0.70
CA ASP A 6 19.39 9.31 -0.18
C ASP A 6 19.05 8.95 -1.62
N PHE A 7 18.18 9.75 -2.23
CA PHE A 7 17.80 9.60 -3.64
C PHE A 7 18.98 9.78 -4.62
N ASN A 8 20.17 10.16 -4.14
CA ASN A 8 21.39 10.31 -4.95
C ASN A 8 22.37 9.15 -4.83
N ALA A 9 22.09 8.13 -4.00
CA ALA A 9 22.90 6.92 -3.98
C ALA A 9 22.80 6.19 -5.34
N PRO A 10 23.87 5.52 -5.82
CA PRO A 10 23.76 4.67 -6.99
C PRO A 10 22.65 3.64 -6.74
N PRO A 11 21.73 3.40 -7.69
CA PRO A 11 20.59 2.53 -7.44
C PRO A 11 21.10 1.16 -7.02
N LEU A 12 20.67 0.70 -5.85
CA LEU A 12 20.71 -0.72 -5.54
C LEU A 12 19.94 -1.44 -6.64
N LYS A 13 20.30 -2.69 -6.95
CA LYS A 13 19.46 -3.46 -7.86
C LYS A 13 18.08 -3.57 -7.19
N PRO A 14 16.97 -3.26 -7.89
CA PRO A 14 15.64 -3.24 -7.28
C PRO A 14 15.33 -4.51 -6.48
N LYS A 15 15.77 -5.68 -6.94
CA LYS A 15 15.65 -6.94 -6.20
C LYS A 15 16.31 -6.92 -4.81
N GLU A 16 17.55 -6.44 -4.70
CA GLU A 16 18.30 -6.43 -3.43
C GLU A 16 17.68 -5.44 -2.42
N GLU A 17 17.24 -4.28 -2.91
CA GLU A 17 16.59 -3.26 -2.08
C GLU A 17 15.20 -3.71 -1.62
N PHE A 18 14.38 -4.27 -2.54
CA PHE A 18 13.08 -4.84 -2.20
C PHE A 18 13.22 -5.95 -1.16
N THR A 19 14.21 -6.85 -1.27
CA THR A 19 14.44 -7.89 -0.25
C THR A 19 14.79 -7.26 1.08
N ALA A 20 15.79 -6.37 1.11
CA ALA A 20 16.27 -5.78 2.36
C ALA A 20 15.17 -5.03 3.12
N ILE A 21 14.34 -4.27 2.40
CA ILE A 21 13.22 -3.52 2.98
C ILE A 21 12.08 -4.47 3.39
N THR A 22 11.70 -5.43 2.55
CA THR A 22 10.66 -6.42 2.89
C THR A 22 11.05 -7.20 4.15
N THR A 23 12.25 -7.77 4.21
CA THR A 23 12.76 -8.50 5.38
C THR A 23 12.76 -7.62 6.62
N ARG A 24 13.22 -6.37 6.51
CA ARG A 24 13.21 -5.43 7.64
C ARG A 24 11.79 -5.16 8.15
N LEU A 25 10.84 -4.91 7.26
CA LEU A 25 9.44 -4.66 7.62
C LEU A 25 8.82 -5.90 8.29
N LEU A 26 9.16 -7.10 7.83
CA LEU A 26 8.61 -8.36 8.37
C LEU A 26 9.27 -8.84 9.66
N GLU A 27 10.54 -8.53 9.91
CA GLU A 27 11.31 -9.15 10.99
C GLU A 27 11.67 -8.19 12.14
N ARG A 28 11.48 -6.88 11.94
CA ARG A 28 11.77 -5.88 12.96
C ARG A 28 10.59 -5.75 13.94
N GLU A 29 10.90 -5.77 15.22
CA GLU A 29 9.94 -5.45 16.29
C GLU A 29 9.34 -4.05 16.09
N GLY A 30 8.03 -3.93 16.33
CA GLY A 30 7.26 -2.70 16.07
C GLY A 30 6.85 -2.49 14.61
N TYR A 31 7.14 -3.45 13.72
CA TYR A 31 6.59 -3.51 12.35
C TYR A 31 5.68 -4.74 12.21
N TYR A 32 5.88 -5.60 11.20
CA TYR A 32 4.96 -6.70 10.91
C TYR A 32 5.23 -7.99 11.69
N ARG A 33 6.40 -8.14 12.33
CA ARG A 33 6.81 -9.40 12.99
C ARG A 33 5.81 -9.87 14.05
N GLU A 34 5.31 -8.92 14.83
CA GLU A 34 4.36 -9.10 15.92
C GLU A 34 3.27 -8.04 15.78
N TYR A 35 2.76 -7.89 14.55
CA TYR A 35 1.77 -6.85 14.28
C TYR A 35 0.51 -7.10 15.09
N GLU A 36 0.14 -6.09 15.87
CA GLU A 36 -1.15 -5.97 16.52
C GLU A 36 -1.76 -4.63 16.16
N LEU A 37 -3.08 -4.61 16.00
CA LEU A 37 -3.81 -3.39 15.76
C LEU A 37 -3.64 -2.44 16.96
N SER A 38 -3.00 -1.30 16.73
CA SER A 38 -2.77 -0.31 17.80
C SER A 38 -4.03 0.53 18.03
N GLU A 39 -4.74 0.28 19.13
CA GLU A 39 -5.85 1.14 19.54
C GLU A 39 -5.41 2.59 19.80
N GLU A 40 -4.15 2.80 20.21
CA GLU A 40 -3.59 4.14 20.42
C GLU A 40 -3.54 4.92 19.10
N PHE A 41 -2.98 4.33 18.04
CA PHE A 41 -2.92 4.98 16.73
C PHE A 41 -4.30 5.20 16.11
N LEU A 42 -5.26 4.30 16.36
CA LEU A 42 -6.65 4.51 15.95
C LEU A 42 -7.30 5.69 16.68
N ARG A 43 -7.06 5.84 17.99
CA ARG A 43 -7.54 7.01 18.76
C ARG A 43 -6.88 8.31 18.29
N GLU A 44 -5.59 8.28 17.95
CA GLU A 44 -4.90 9.43 17.37
C GLU A 44 -5.50 9.83 16.01
N LEU A 45 -5.74 8.85 15.12
CA LEU A 45 -6.41 9.10 13.84
C LEU A 45 -7.81 9.70 14.05
N GLN A 46 -8.60 9.12 14.96
CA GLN A 46 -9.92 9.63 15.31
C GLN A 46 -9.84 11.08 15.81
N THR A 47 -8.85 11.41 16.65
CA THR A 47 -8.62 12.78 17.12
C THR A 47 -8.34 13.74 15.97
N VAL A 48 -7.53 13.35 14.98
CA VAL A 48 -7.25 14.17 13.80
C VAL A 48 -8.53 14.42 12.97
N VAL A 49 -9.35 13.38 12.77
CA VAL A 49 -10.62 13.48 12.05
C VAL A 49 -11.59 14.41 12.77
N GLU A 50 -11.76 14.26 14.08
CA GLU A 50 -12.65 15.09 14.90
C GLU A 50 -12.20 16.55 14.95
N LEU A 51 -10.89 16.81 15.02
CA LEU A 51 -10.33 18.16 14.94
C LEU A 51 -10.63 18.80 13.59
N ALA A 52 -10.41 18.08 12.49
CA ALA A 52 -10.71 18.60 11.16
C ALA A 52 -12.19 18.97 11.01
N GLN A 53 -13.09 18.10 11.47
CA GLN A 53 -14.54 18.36 11.46
C GLN A 53 -14.92 19.57 12.32
N THR A 54 -14.36 19.68 13.53
CA THR A 54 -14.64 20.79 14.46
C THR A 54 -14.19 22.14 13.91
N HIS A 55 -13.14 22.14 13.09
CA HIS A 55 -12.54 23.34 12.51
C HIS A 55 -12.95 23.59 11.05
N ASP A 56 -13.93 22.85 10.51
CA ASP A 56 -14.40 22.96 9.12
C ASP A 56 -13.26 22.80 8.09
N ILE A 57 -12.34 21.87 8.39
CA ILE A 57 -11.22 21.51 7.51
C ILE A 57 -11.61 20.28 6.71
N GLU A 58 -11.54 20.37 5.39
CA GLU A 58 -11.67 19.22 4.51
C GLU A 58 -10.46 18.29 4.67
N LEU A 59 -10.68 17.12 5.25
CA LEU A 59 -9.66 16.09 5.42
C LEU A 59 -9.81 15.01 4.35
N LYS A 60 -8.75 14.76 3.57
CA LYS A 60 -8.66 13.66 2.61
C LYS A 60 -7.72 12.60 3.17
N LEU A 61 -8.26 11.42 3.47
CA LEU A 61 -7.49 10.28 3.94
C LEU A 61 -7.26 9.29 2.82
N PHE A 62 -6.06 8.72 2.77
CA PHE A 62 -5.75 7.66 1.84
C PHE A 62 -4.77 6.62 2.40
N ILE A 63 -4.82 5.43 1.84
CA ILE A 63 -3.89 4.33 2.09
C ILE A 63 -2.90 4.29 0.92
N SER A 64 -1.61 4.44 1.23
CA SER A 64 -0.54 4.46 0.24
C SER A 64 -0.46 3.16 -0.58
N PRO A 65 -0.12 3.24 -1.88
CA PRO A 65 0.09 2.06 -2.71
C PRO A 65 1.45 1.42 -2.38
N THR A 66 1.45 0.27 -1.70
CA THR A 66 2.64 -0.56 -1.58
C THR A 66 2.77 -1.48 -2.79
N HIS A 67 4.00 -1.86 -3.15
CA HIS A 67 4.20 -2.80 -4.25
C HIS A 67 3.57 -4.16 -3.93
N ALA A 68 3.03 -4.84 -4.94
CA ALA A 68 2.32 -6.10 -4.80
C ALA A 68 3.16 -7.19 -4.09
N THR A 69 4.49 -7.13 -4.21
CA THR A 69 5.41 -8.03 -3.49
C THR A 69 5.35 -7.87 -1.97
N LEU A 70 5.18 -6.64 -1.44
CA LEU A 70 5.02 -6.45 0.00
C LEU A 70 3.67 -7.01 0.45
N MET A 71 2.61 -6.72 -0.32
CA MET A 71 1.27 -7.24 -0.04
C MET A 71 1.30 -8.77 0.01
N GLU A 72 1.86 -9.41 -1.02
CA GLU A 72 1.98 -10.86 -1.09
C GLU A 72 2.84 -11.44 0.04
N SER A 73 3.85 -10.70 0.50
CA SER A 73 4.64 -11.12 1.66
C SER A 73 3.81 -11.12 2.95
N LEU A 74 2.86 -10.20 3.12
CA LEU A 74 1.91 -10.21 4.24
C LEU A 74 0.94 -11.38 4.13
N TRP A 75 0.42 -11.68 2.93
CA TRP A 75 -0.39 -12.87 2.68
C TRP A 75 0.34 -14.15 3.09
N MET A 76 1.61 -14.27 2.70
CA MET A 76 2.44 -15.43 3.03
C MET A 76 2.76 -15.59 4.51
N LYS A 77 2.79 -14.48 5.25
CA LYS A 77 2.93 -14.50 6.72
C LYS A 77 1.61 -14.72 7.45
N GLY A 78 0.49 -14.87 6.73
CA GLY A 78 -0.83 -15.01 7.31
C GLY A 78 -1.34 -13.73 7.98
N LEU A 79 -0.82 -12.56 7.57
CA LEU A 79 -1.15 -11.25 8.10
C LEU A 79 -2.28 -10.54 7.34
N SER A 80 -2.83 -11.15 6.29
CA SER A 80 -3.92 -10.55 5.52
C SER A 80 -5.19 -10.31 6.35
N PRO A 81 -5.62 -11.19 7.28
CA PRO A 81 -6.79 -10.89 8.12
C PRO A 81 -6.58 -9.65 9.00
N GLN A 82 -5.38 -9.49 9.58
CA GLN A 82 -5.03 -8.34 10.42
C GLN A 82 -4.97 -7.05 9.59
N TYR A 83 -4.53 -7.14 8.34
CA TYR A 83 -4.52 -6.01 7.41
C TYR A 83 -5.95 -5.57 7.04
N GLU A 84 -6.85 -6.53 6.78
CA GLU A 84 -8.27 -6.24 6.57
C GLU A 84 -8.94 -5.67 7.82
N ASP A 85 -8.66 -6.22 9.01
CA ASP A 85 -9.19 -5.71 10.28
C ASP A 85 -8.71 -4.29 10.58
N TRP A 86 -7.45 -3.98 10.24
CA TRP A 86 -6.94 -2.62 10.28
C TRP A 86 -7.71 -1.68 9.33
N LYS A 87 -7.96 -2.10 8.08
CA LYS A 87 -8.77 -1.32 7.14
C LYS A 87 -10.21 -1.12 7.64
N ARG A 88 -10.84 -2.16 8.20
CA ARG A 88 -12.17 -2.07 8.85
C ARG A 88 -12.17 -1.00 9.94
N ALA A 89 -11.17 -1.02 10.82
CA ALA A 89 -11.05 -0.07 11.91
C ALA A 89 -10.84 1.38 11.42
N VAL A 90 -9.99 1.57 10.41
CA VAL A 90 -9.76 2.90 9.79
C VAL A 90 -11.03 3.43 9.11
N VAL A 91 -11.69 2.61 8.30
CA VAL A 91 -12.90 2.99 7.55
C VAL A 91 -14.10 3.25 8.47
N ALA A 92 -14.14 2.62 9.64
CA ALA A 92 -15.12 2.92 10.68
C ALA A 92 -14.95 4.32 11.29
N ILE A 93 -13.72 4.86 11.29
CA ILE A 93 -13.44 6.23 11.76
C ILE A 93 -13.80 7.24 10.67
N ALA A 94 -13.37 7.00 9.43
CA ALA A 94 -13.68 7.87 8.29
C ALA A 94 -13.52 7.11 6.97
N PRO A 95 -14.31 7.45 5.93
CA PRO A 95 -14.06 6.99 4.57
C PRO A 95 -12.65 7.35 4.08
N VAL A 96 -12.03 6.47 3.29
CA VAL A 96 -10.65 6.66 2.80
C VAL A 96 -10.52 6.24 1.34
N TRP A 97 -9.59 6.87 0.62
CA TRP A 97 -9.12 6.33 -0.66
C TRP A 97 -8.13 5.19 -0.41
N ASP A 98 -8.29 4.07 -1.10
CA ASP A 98 -7.34 2.96 -1.05
C ASP A 98 -6.64 2.80 -2.38
N PHE A 99 -5.34 3.07 -2.40
CA PHE A 99 -4.48 2.86 -3.56
C PHE A 99 -3.67 1.55 -3.46
N SER A 100 -3.79 0.83 -2.35
CA SER A 100 -3.14 -0.46 -2.17
C SER A 100 -3.86 -1.58 -2.92
N GLY A 101 -3.26 -2.76 -2.98
CA GLY A 101 -3.84 -3.93 -3.65
C GLY A 101 -3.06 -4.35 -4.88
N TYR A 102 -3.75 -4.96 -5.84
CA TYR A 102 -3.18 -5.50 -7.07
C TYR A 102 -3.78 -4.76 -8.28
N ASN A 103 -3.20 -3.62 -8.62
CA ASN A 103 -3.63 -2.76 -9.72
C ASN A 103 -2.48 -2.44 -10.67
N SER A 104 -2.77 -1.71 -11.75
CA SER A 104 -1.83 -1.35 -12.82
C SER A 104 -0.59 -0.59 -12.34
N ILE A 105 -0.65 0.08 -11.17
CA ILE A 105 0.50 0.77 -10.56
C ILE A 105 1.27 -0.16 -9.64
N THR A 106 0.59 -0.83 -8.71
CA THR A 106 1.22 -1.62 -7.63
C THR A 106 1.84 -2.93 -8.13
N THR A 107 1.45 -3.39 -9.32
CA THR A 107 1.93 -4.64 -9.94
C THR A 107 3.04 -4.43 -10.97
N GLU A 108 3.76 -3.30 -10.89
CA GLU A 108 4.92 -3.02 -11.74
C GLU A 108 5.89 -4.22 -11.79
N PRO A 109 6.22 -4.76 -12.96
CA PRO A 109 7.14 -5.91 -13.04
C PRO A 109 8.52 -5.56 -12.50
N LEU A 110 9.10 -6.44 -11.67
CA LEU A 110 10.44 -6.22 -11.12
C LEU A 110 11.48 -6.20 -12.24
N SER A 111 12.09 -5.04 -12.46
CA SER A 111 13.07 -4.84 -13.52
C SER A 111 14.30 -4.11 -13.00
N LYS A 112 15.32 -3.90 -13.86
CA LYS A 112 16.49 -3.07 -13.49
C LYS A 112 16.14 -1.59 -13.37
N ARG A 113 15.01 -1.17 -13.95
CA ARG A 113 14.49 0.19 -13.93
C ARG A 113 13.00 0.12 -13.60
N MET A 114 12.66 0.69 -12.46
CA MET A 114 11.30 0.83 -12.00
C MET A 114 10.94 2.31 -12.10
N GLU A 115 9.74 2.61 -12.57
CA GLU A 115 9.18 3.94 -12.73
C GLU A 115 8.24 4.27 -11.56
N ASN A 116 7.48 3.28 -11.07
CA ASN A 116 6.48 3.49 -10.02
C ASN A 116 7.09 3.36 -8.62
N TYR A 117 8.14 2.54 -8.44
CA TYR A 117 8.69 2.23 -7.12
C TYR A 117 10.20 2.37 -7.01
N VAL A 118 10.64 2.95 -5.89
CA VAL A 118 12.04 2.91 -5.44
C VAL A 118 12.32 1.61 -4.69
N ASP A 119 11.42 1.26 -3.77
CA ASP A 119 11.41 -0.03 -3.08
C ASP A 119 9.98 -0.55 -2.88
N THR A 120 9.84 -1.70 -2.22
CA THR A 120 8.55 -2.39 -1.97
C THR A 120 7.49 -1.53 -1.25
N SER A 121 7.90 -0.45 -0.60
CA SER A 121 7.06 0.45 0.22
C SER A 121 7.07 1.92 -0.22
N HIS A 122 8.10 2.36 -0.96
CA HIS A 122 8.26 3.75 -1.39
C HIS A 122 7.99 3.90 -2.89
N TYR A 123 6.88 4.57 -3.22
CA TYR A 123 6.51 4.93 -4.59
C TYR A 123 7.18 6.23 -5.06
N SER A 124 7.26 6.44 -6.37
CA SER A 124 7.88 7.60 -7.01
C SER A 124 7.00 8.85 -6.94
N SER A 125 7.57 10.03 -7.20
CA SER A 125 6.78 11.27 -7.24
C SER A 125 5.68 11.24 -8.31
N ALA A 126 5.92 10.55 -9.44
CA ALA A 126 4.92 10.39 -10.49
C ALA A 126 3.68 9.64 -10.01
N VAL A 127 3.85 8.59 -9.21
CA VAL A 127 2.72 7.90 -8.55
C VAL A 127 2.03 8.82 -7.53
N GLY A 128 2.80 9.65 -6.82
CA GLY A 128 2.25 10.69 -5.96
C GLY A 128 1.35 11.69 -6.70
N ASP A 129 1.74 12.10 -7.90
CA ASP A 129 0.94 12.98 -8.75
C ASP A 129 -0.37 12.30 -9.18
N LEU A 130 -0.35 11.00 -9.52
CA LEU A 130 -1.57 10.23 -9.80
C LEU A 130 -2.51 10.17 -8.60
N ILE A 131 -2.00 9.94 -7.38
CA ILE A 131 -2.80 9.96 -6.16
C ILE A 131 -3.48 11.33 -5.97
N LEU A 132 -2.73 12.41 -6.17
CA LEU A 132 -3.26 13.77 -6.04
C LEU A 132 -4.35 14.05 -7.09
N SER A 133 -4.12 13.67 -8.34
CA SER A 133 -5.13 13.80 -9.39
C SER A 133 -6.40 13.01 -9.07
N GLN A 134 -6.30 11.77 -8.58
CA GLN A 134 -7.48 10.99 -8.19
C GLN A 134 -8.25 11.65 -7.03
N ILE A 135 -7.54 12.16 -6.02
CA ILE A 135 -8.16 12.75 -4.82
C ILE A 135 -8.77 14.14 -5.09
N LEU A 136 -8.10 14.97 -5.90
CA LEU A 136 -8.44 16.38 -6.08
C LEU A 136 -9.27 16.64 -7.36
N ASP A 137 -8.95 15.94 -8.45
CA ASP A 137 -9.54 16.18 -9.78
C ASP A 137 -10.57 15.10 -10.18
N GLY A 138 -10.48 13.92 -9.54
CA GLY A 138 -11.31 12.75 -9.83
C GLY A 138 -11.15 12.23 -11.26
N ASP A 139 -12.20 11.62 -11.81
CA ASP A 139 -12.24 10.99 -13.15
C ASP A 139 -12.06 11.98 -14.33
N SER A 140 -11.80 13.25 -14.06
CA SER A 140 -11.59 14.27 -15.09
C SER A 140 -10.19 14.20 -15.71
N SER A 141 -9.25 13.47 -15.10
CA SER A 141 -7.90 13.28 -15.63
C SER A 141 -7.86 12.07 -16.55
N SER A 142 -7.54 12.29 -17.84
CA SER A 142 -7.37 11.23 -18.84
C SER A 142 -6.16 10.33 -18.62
N GLU A 143 -5.35 10.60 -17.60
CA GLU A 143 -4.10 9.89 -17.30
C GLU A 143 -4.24 8.90 -16.12
N LEU A 144 -5.38 8.89 -15.43
CA LEU A 144 -5.62 7.98 -14.32
C LEU A 144 -6.02 6.58 -14.82
N PRO A 145 -5.33 5.51 -14.40
CA PRO A 145 -5.79 4.15 -14.64
C PRO A 145 -7.13 3.90 -13.95
N ASP A 146 -8.07 3.24 -14.65
CA ASP A 146 -9.42 2.94 -14.14
C ASP A 146 -9.42 2.10 -12.84
N ASP A 147 -8.33 1.40 -12.55
CA ASP A 147 -8.15 0.53 -11.38
C ASP A 147 -7.33 1.16 -10.24
N PHE A 148 -6.97 2.45 -10.35
CA PHE A 148 -6.08 3.10 -9.39
C PHE A 148 -6.81 4.07 -8.45
N GLY A 149 -7.13 3.54 -7.26
CA GLY A 149 -7.78 4.29 -6.19
C GLY A 149 -9.24 3.91 -6.04
N VAL A 150 -9.58 3.30 -4.92
CA VAL A 150 -10.96 2.89 -4.60
C VAL A 150 -11.45 3.66 -3.38
N TRP A 151 -12.64 4.24 -3.46
CA TRP A 151 -13.25 4.91 -2.32
C TRP A 151 -13.89 3.91 -1.35
N LEU A 152 -13.29 3.77 -0.18
CA LEU A 152 -13.73 2.83 0.86
C LEU A 152 -14.64 3.51 1.88
N THR A 153 -15.77 2.85 2.10
CA THR A 153 -16.78 3.17 3.12
C THR A 153 -17.17 1.88 3.85
N PRO A 154 -17.84 1.96 5.00
CA PRO A 154 -18.34 0.75 5.66
C PRO A 154 -19.20 -0.16 4.77
N ASN A 155 -19.82 0.40 3.71
CA ASN A 155 -20.68 -0.35 2.79
C ASN A 155 -19.94 -0.96 1.59
N THR A 156 -18.77 -0.43 1.22
CA THR A 156 -18.01 -0.88 0.04
C THR A 156 -16.82 -1.76 0.39
N LEU A 157 -16.46 -1.81 1.67
CA LEU A 157 -15.23 -2.44 2.15
C LEU A 157 -15.18 -3.95 1.90
N GLU A 158 -16.22 -4.69 2.26
CA GLU A 158 -16.20 -6.16 2.13
C GLU A 158 -16.16 -6.60 0.66
N SER A 159 -16.90 -5.91 -0.22
CA SER A 159 -16.80 -6.15 -1.67
C SER A 159 -15.42 -5.81 -2.23
N HIS A 160 -14.73 -4.83 -1.65
CA HIS A 160 -13.35 -4.51 -2.03
C HIS A 160 -12.38 -5.62 -1.62
N PHE A 161 -12.57 -6.25 -0.47
CA PHE A 161 -11.74 -7.40 -0.07
C PHE A 161 -11.93 -8.60 -1.00
N ASP A 162 -13.17 -8.89 -1.41
CA ASP A 162 -13.46 -9.92 -2.41
C ASP A 162 -12.74 -9.61 -3.74
N GLN A 163 -12.77 -8.35 -4.17
CA GLN A 163 -12.10 -7.88 -5.39
C GLN A 163 -10.57 -8.05 -5.28
N ILE A 164 -9.96 -7.63 -4.17
CA ILE A 164 -8.51 -7.81 -3.91
C ILE A 164 -8.13 -9.31 -3.96
N ALA A 165 -8.96 -10.20 -3.42
CA ALA A 165 -8.70 -11.63 -3.46
C ALA A 165 -8.74 -12.18 -4.90
N MET A 166 -9.66 -11.69 -5.75
CA MET A 166 -9.74 -12.03 -7.16
C MET A 166 -8.54 -11.51 -7.96
N GLU A 167 -8.17 -10.25 -7.76
CA GLU A 167 -7.01 -9.62 -8.43
C GLU A 167 -5.70 -10.31 -8.03
N ARG A 168 -5.55 -10.63 -6.74
CA ARG A 168 -4.44 -11.45 -6.25
C ARG A 168 -4.37 -12.76 -7.01
N ALA A 169 -5.49 -13.49 -7.11
CA ALA A 169 -5.51 -14.78 -7.80
C ALA A 169 -5.11 -14.68 -9.28
N GLN A 170 -5.41 -13.56 -9.94
CA GLN A 170 -4.96 -13.28 -11.31
C GLN A 170 -3.46 -12.97 -11.35
N TRP A 171 -2.99 -12.06 -10.47
CA TRP A 171 -1.59 -11.66 -10.39
C TRP A 171 -0.66 -12.85 -10.10
N LEU A 172 -1.09 -13.79 -9.24
CA LEU A 172 -0.36 -15.02 -8.97
C LEU A 172 -0.15 -15.92 -10.21
N GLN A 173 -0.98 -15.79 -11.24
CA GLN A 173 -0.86 -16.60 -12.47
C GLN A 173 0.12 -15.98 -13.48
N THR A 174 0.39 -14.68 -13.38
CA THR A 174 1.14 -13.92 -14.39
C THR A 174 2.48 -13.38 -13.90
N SER A 175 2.77 -13.44 -12.59
CA SER A 175 3.88 -12.71 -11.97
C SER A 175 4.99 -13.63 -11.45
N ALA A 176 5.44 -14.57 -12.29
CA ALA A 176 6.36 -15.62 -11.88
C ALA A 176 7.68 -15.10 -11.28
N GLN A 177 8.19 -13.97 -11.76
CA GLN A 177 9.44 -13.37 -11.28
C GLN A 177 9.27 -12.76 -9.88
N GLU A 178 8.15 -12.10 -9.64
CA GLU A 178 7.77 -11.50 -8.36
C GLU A 178 7.52 -12.60 -7.32
N LEU A 179 6.89 -13.71 -7.74
CA LEU A 179 6.66 -14.86 -6.87
C LEU A 179 7.95 -15.58 -6.50
N GLU A 180 8.89 -15.73 -7.44
CA GLU A 180 10.22 -16.25 -7.10
C GLU A 180 10.88 -15.37 -6.03
N PHE A 181 10.76 -14.05 -6.15
CA PHE A 181 11.25 -13.11 -5.15
C PHE A 181 10.59 -13.29 -3.77
N VAL A 182 9.25 -13.41 -3.70
CA VAL A 182 8.53 -13.52 -2.41
C VAL A 182 8.69 -14.90 -1.77
N TYR A 183 8.57 -15.97 -2.55
CA TYR A 183 8.47 -17.35 -2.06
C TYR A 183 9.81 -18.08 -1.97
N GLN A 184 10.80 -17.65 -2.75
CA GLN A 184 12.14 -18.24 -2.77
C GLN A 184 13.21 -17.15 -2.64
N PRO A 185 13.27 -16.45 -1.49
CA PRO A 185 14.25 -15.41 -1.28
C PRO A 185 15.65 -16.03 -1.40
N SER A 186 16.33 -15.69 -2.49
CA SER A 186 17.68 -16.12 -2.78
C SER A 186 18.62 -15.25 -1.93
N TYR A 187 18.97 -15.74 -0.75
CA TYR A 187 20.02 -15.18 0.10
C TYR A 187 21.40 -15.65 -0.35
#